data_AF-A0A941VFH2-F1
#
_entry.id   AF-A0A941VFH2-F1
#
_cell.length_a   1.000
_cell.length_b   1.000
_cell.length_c   1.000
_cell.angle_alpha   90.00
_cell.angle_beta   90.00
_cell.angle_gamma   90.00
#
_symmetry.space_group_name_H-M   'P 1'
#
loop_
_entity.id
_entity.type
_entity.pdbx_description
1 polymer ?
#
loop_
_entity_poly.entity_id
_entity_poly.type
_entity_poly.pdbx_seq_one_letter_code
_entity_poly.pdbx_strand_id
1 'polypeptide(L)'
;MRRFPAVTLLASFSLSAAAFDCPPPTPGLPDIKAFGYYSDAAGSVRDEAKFKETHALTKPFEDFATQVSKLSDRYLEKGEPAAAACTIAWLERWAQDGAMLGTMVRVNNDQSEYVRKWTNASAAIAWNKVRDKADADQRNHIDTWLKAVSKATLAFWDNPKHKRNNHYYWTGVGVMATAVATGDAGLLAEARNIYDSGLSEIRDDGSLPMEMARGIRALHYHNFSAMPLVMIAEMARKTGQDWFALRDARLDKLMSRVASGLRDPAWFEQAAGAAPQIIPPARDRGWIVLYRAHAPQGERFEGLFGQNDSAYVRDLGGDLRLMLDKGVFTPR
;
A
#
# COMPACT_ATOMS: atom_id res chain seq x y z
N MET A 1 -24.19 -38.53 -62.98
CA MET A 1 -23.27 -38.12 -61.89
C MET A 1 -24.10 -37.76 -60.66
N ARG A 2 -24.11 -38.62 -59.63
CA ARG A 2 -24.82 -38.37 -58.36
C ARG A 2 -23.91 -37.58 -57.42
N ARG A 3 -24.31 -36.38 -56.99
CA ARG A 3 -23.61 -35.58 -55.97
C ARG A 3 -24.15 -35.96 -54.59
N PHE A 4 -23.28 -36.43 -53.70
CA PHE A 4 -23.58 -36.61 -52.28
C PHE A 4 -23.41 -35.28 -51.53
N PRO A 5 -24.27 -34.94 -50.56
CA PRO A 5 -24.07 -33.75 -49.74
C PRO A 5 -23.02 -34.05 -48.67
N ALA A 6 -21.98 -33.22 -48.61
CA ALA A 6 -20.99 -33.25 -47.54
C ALA A 6 -21.64 -32.70 -46.26
N VAL A 7 -21.75 -33.54 -45.24
CA VAL A 7 -22.13 -33.14 -43.88
C VAL A 7 -20.87 -32.65 -43.18
N THR A 8 -20.77 -31.34 -42.95
CA THR A 8 -19.68 -30.75 -42.17
C THR A 8 -20.01 -30.88 -40.68
N LEU A 9 -19.33 -31.77 -39.96
CA LEU A 9 -19.37 -31.81 -38.50
C LEU A 9 -18.62 -30.59 -37.95
N LEU A 10 -19.34 -29.66 -37.33
CA LEU A 10 -18.76 -28.61 -36.49
C LEU A 10 -18.41 -29.20 -35.12
N ALA A 11 -17.13 -29.55 -34.93
CA ALA A 11 -16.60 -29.90 -33.62
C ALA A 11 -16.62 -28.66 -32.72
N SER A 12 -17.51 -28.65 -31.73
CA SER A 12 -17.60 -27.60 -30.73
C SER A 12 -16.49 -27.80 -29.69
N PHE A 13 -15.36 -27.12 -29.86
CA PHE A 13 -14.34 -27.06 -28.82
C PHE A 13 -14.83 -26.19 -27.68
N SER A 14 -15.34 -26.82 -26.62
CA SER A 14 -15.57 -26.15 -25.34
C SER A 14 -14.20 -25.88 -24.72
N LEU A 15 -13.73 -24.63 -24.77
CA LEU A 15 -12.62 -24.20 -23.93
C LEU A 15 -13.08 -24.25 -22.47
N SER A 16 -12.82 -25.36 -21.78
CA SER A 16 -12.86 -25.37 -20.31
C SER A 16 -11.80 -24.40 -19.83
N ALA A 17 -12.22 -23.25 -19.30
CA ALA A 17 -11.34 -22.39 -18.53
C ALA A 17 -10.73 -23.24 -17.41
N ALA A 18 -9.40 -23.28 -17.32
CA ALA A 18 -8.73 -23.99 -16.24
C ALA A 18 -9.24 -23.44 -14.91
N ALA A 19 -9.74 -24.32 -14.05
CA ALA A 19 -10.19 -23.94 -12.71
C ALA A 19 -9.03 -23.29 -11.96
N PHE A 20 -9.29 -22.15 -11.31
CA PHE A 20 -8.30 -21.49 -10.49
C PHE A 20 -7.85 -22.38 -9.33
N ASP A 21 -6.55 -22.58 -9.24
CA ASP A 21 -5.92 -23.31 -8.15
C ASP A 21 -5.49 -22.33 -7.05
N CYS A 22 -6.08 -22.49 -5.86
CA CYS A 22 -5.76 -21.67 -4.71
C CYS A 22 -4.49 -22.19 -4.04
N PRO A 23 -3.38 -21.43 -4.02
CA PRO A 23 -2.21 -21.87 -3.27
C PRO A 23 -2.54 -21.95 -1.78
N PRO A 24 -2.00 -22.95 -1.05
CA PRO A 24 -2.31 -23.13 0.36
C PRO A 24 -1.78 -21.95 1.19
N PRO A 25 -2.56 -21.43 2.16
CA PRO A 25 -2.11 -20.39 3.09
C PRO A 25 -0.81 -20.78 3.82
N THR A 26 0.18 -19.88 3.80
CA THR A 26 1.36 -20.03 4.65
C THR A 26 1.01 -19.72 6.12
N PRO A 27 1.71 -20.32 7.10
CA PRO A 27 1.53 -19.96 8.50
C PRO A 27 1.82 -18.48 8.75
N GLY A 28 0.96 -17.85 9.54
CA GLY A 28 1.18 -16.51 10.08
C GLY A 28 2.23 -16.55 11.19
N LEU A 29 3.11 -15.55 11.22
CA LEU A 29 4.16 -15.45 12.23
C LEU A 29 3.80 -14.33 13.23
N PRO A 30 3.66 -14.62 14.54
CA PRO A 30 3.39 -13.59 15.54
C PRO A 30 4.52 -12.57 15.68
N ASP A 31 5.76 -13.07 15.69
CA ASP A 31 6.96 -12.26 15.89
C ASP A 31 7.54 -11.79 14.55
N ILE A 32 8.10 -10.58 14.53
CA ILE A 32 8.87 -10.08 13.39
C ILE A 32 10.27 -9.75 13.88
N LYS A 33 11.28 -10.27 13.16
CA LYS A 33 12.67 -9.86 13.30
C LYS A 33 13.17 -9.29 11.99
N ALA A 34 13.50 -8.02 12.01
CA ALA A 34 14.11 -7.30 10.90
C ALA A 34 15.10 -6.28 11.44
N PHE A 35 15.96 -5.75 10.58
CA PHE A 35 16.95 -4.75 10.98
C PHE A 35 17.20 -3.72 9.89
N GLY A 36 17.67 -2.56 10.32
CA GLY A 36 17.94 -1.41 9.48
C GLY A 36 19.13 -1.64 8.56
N TYR A 37 18.95 -1.22 7.32
CA TYR A 37 19.88 -1.44 6.22
C TYR A 37 20.45 -0.12 5.67
N TYR A 38 20.38 0.97 6.43
CA TYR A 38 21.10 2.20 6.10
C TYR A 38 22.35 2.32 6.96
N SER A 39 23.46 2.75 6.37
CA SER A 39 24.78 2.84 7.01
C SER A 39 25.13 4.24 7.52
N ASP A 40 24.38 5.26 7.11
CA ASP A 40 24.60 6.67 7.44
C ASP A 40 23.50 7.26 8.33
N ALA A 41 23.82 8.35 9.04
CA ALA A 41 22.87 9.03 9.94
C ALA A 41 21.68 9.67 9.20
N ALA A 42 21.86 10.05 7.93
CA ALA A 42 20.78 10.57 7.10
C ALA A 42 19.86 9.47 6.57
N GLY A 43 20.19 8.19 6.77
CA GLY A 43 19.40 7.06 6.26
C GLY A 43 19.32 7.05 4.74
N SER A 44 20.39 7.40 4.04
CA SER A 44 20.40 7.58 2.59
C SER A 44 21.22 6.52 1.85
N VAL A 45 22.28 6.01 2.48
CA VAL A 45 23.21 5.02 1.92
C VAL A 45 22.79 3.64 2.37
N ARG A 46 22.38 2.80 1.40
CA ARG A 46 21.96 1.43 1.66
C ARG A 46 23.16 0.50 1.80
N ASP A 47 23.17 -0.27 2.87
CA ASP A 47 24.03 -1.44 3.05
C ASP A 47 23.35 -2.64 2.38
N GLU A 48 23.84 -3.05 1.21
CA GLU A 48 23.23 -4.11 0.39
C GLU A 48 23.23 -5.48 1.07
N ALA A 49 24.25 -5.79 1.88
CA ALA A 49 24.32 -7.05 2.61
C ALA A 49 23.22 -7.10 3.68
N LYS A 50 23.09 -6.02 4.46
CA LYS A 50 22.01 -5.88 5.45
C LYS A 50 20.63 -5.88 4.80
N PHE A 51 20.49 -5.20 3.66
CA PHE A 51 19.24 -5.19 2.91
C PHE A 51 18.84 -6.60 2.46
N LYS A 52 19.78 -7.39 1.92
CA LYS A 52 19.52 -8.78 1.51
C LYS A 52 19.13 -9.67 2.70
N GLU A 53 19.85 -9.56 3.82
CA GLU A 53 19.61 -10.39 4.99
C GLU A 53 18.29 -10.01 5.67
N THR A 54 17.98 -8.72 5.86
CA THR A 54 16.66 -8.35 6.41
C THR A 54 15.53 -8.77 5.48
N HIS A 55 15.69 -8.68 4.16
CA HIS A 55 14.69 -9.14 3.19
C HIS A 55 14.48 -10.66 3.28
N ALA A 56 15.53 -11.43 3.55
CA ALA A 56 15.39 -12.87 3.77
C ALA A 56 14.58 -13.18 5.04
N LEU A 57 14.80 -12.42 6.12
CA LEU A 57 14.04 -12.55 7.37
C LEU A 57 12.57 -12.15 7.22
N THR A 58 12.28 -11.12 6.41
CA THR A 58 10.93 -10.58 6.22
C THR A 58 10.16 -11.24 5.09
N LYS A 59 10.81 -12.12 4.31
CA LYS A 59 10.22 -12.79 3.16
C LYS A 59 8.84 -13.43 3.43
N PRO A 60 8.58 -14.11 4.56
CA PRO A 60 7.25 -14.67 4.83
C PRO A 60 6.12 -13.62 4.83
N PHE A 61 6.38 -12.42 5.37
CA PHE A 61 5.43 -11.30 5.41
C PHE A 61 5.26 -10.67 4.03
N GLU A 62 6.35 -10.54 3.28
CA GLU A 62 6.34 -10.00 1.92
C GLU A 62 5.63 -10.93 0.93
N ASP A 63 5.82 -12.23 1.06
CA ASP A 63 5.15 -13.26 0.27
C ASP A 63 3.65 -13.25 0.56
N PHE A 64 3.26 -13.22 1.85
CA PHE A 64 1.87 -13.09 2.25
C PHE A 64 1.22 -11.83 1.68
N ALA A 65 1.83 -10.66 1.89
CA ALA A 65 1.32 -9.38 1.40
C ALA A 65 1.15 -9.38 -0.13
N THR A 66 2.11 -9.97 -0.85
CA THR A 66 2.04 -10.14 -2.30
C THR A 66 0.92 -11.09 -2.70
N GLN A 67 0.77 -12.20 -2.00
CA GLN A 67 -0.22 -13.22 -2.32
C GLN A 67 -1.64 -12.71 -2.13
N VAL A 68 -1.97 -12.12 -0.98
CA VAL A 68 -3.32 -11.58 -0.73
C VAL A 68 -3.66 -10.41 -1.66
N SER A 69 -2.67 -9.58 -2.03
CA SER A 69 -2.86 -8.51 -3.01
C SER A 69 -3.20 -9.08 -4.40
N LYS A 70 -2.41 -10.04 -4.89
CA LYS A 70 -2.65 -10.66 -6.21
C LYS A 70 -3.95 -11.46 -6.28
N LEU A 71 -4.29 -12.20 -5.23
CA LEU A 71 -5.54 -12.98 -5.16
C LEU A 71 -6.77 -12.06 -5.16
N SER A 72 -6.73 -11.00 -4.34
CA SER A 72 -7.82 -10.04 -4.28
C SER A 72 -7.94 -9.20 -5.56
N ASP A 73 -6.82 -8.81 -6.20
CA ASP A 73 -6.83 -8.18 -7.52
C ASP A 73 -7.40 -9.10 -8.59
N ARG A 74 -7.01 -10.38 -8.59
CA ARG A 74 -7.56 -11.35 -9.54
C ARG A 74 -9.07 -11.46 -9.41
N TYR A 75 -9.60 -11.46 -8.18
CA TYR A 75 -11.04 -11.41 -7.95
C TYR A 75 -11.66 -10.13 -8.52
N LEU A 76 -11.08 -8.95 -8.28
CA LEU A 76 -11.59 -7.69 -8.83
C LEU A 76 -11.57 -7.66 -10.37
N GLU A 77 -10.49 -8.13 -10.97
CA GLU A 77 -10.27 -8.14 -12.41
C GLU A 77 -11.26 -9.09 -13.10
N LYS A 78 -11.34 -10.34 -12.63
CA LYS A 78 -12.02 -11.44 -13.33
C LYS A 78 -13.38 -11.81 -12.75
N GLY A 79 -13.75 -11.24 -11.60
CA GLY A 79 -14.96 -11.62 -10.86
C GLY A 79 -14.94 -13.06 -10.34
N GLU A 80 -13.76 -13.67 -10.18
CA GLU A 80 -13.60 -15.10 -9.89
C GLU A 80 -13.82 -15.42 -8.41
N PRO A 81 -14.93 -16.06 -8.00
CA PRO A 81 -15.26 -16.24 -6.58
C PRO A 81 -14.25 -17.12 -5.84
N ALA A 82 -13.61 -18.06 -6.54
CA ALA A 82 -12.56 -18.92 -5.97
C ALA A 82 -11.32 -18.11 -5.54
N ALA A 83 -10.98 -17.02 -6.26
CA ALA A 83 -9.88 -16.12 -5.87
C ALA A 83 -10.25 -15.29 -4.62
N ALA A 84 -11.52 -14.88 -4.48
CA ALA A 84 -12.00 -14.24 -3.25
C ALA A 84 -11.94 -15.20 -2.05
N ALA A 85 -12.50 -16.41 -2.20
CA ALA A 85 -12.45 -17.44 -1.17
C ALA A 85 -10.99 -17.78 -0.76
N CYS A 86 -10.08 -17.85 -1.74
CA CYS A 86 -8.66 -18.05 -1.48
C CYS A 86 -8.04 -16.90 -0.68
N THR A 87 -8.35 -15.66 -1.03
CA THR A 87 -7.90 -14.48 -0.26
C THR A 87 -8.39 -14.56 1.19
N ILE A 88 -9.67 -14.91 1.40
CA ILE A 88 -10.28 -15.03 2.72
C ILE A 88 -9.58 -16.12 3.54
N ALA A 89 -9.31 -17.29 2.96
CA ALA A 89 -8.61 -18.39 3.63
C ALA A 89 -7.18 -18.00 4.06
N TRP A 90 -6.47 -17.22 3.24
CA TRP A 90 -5.15 -16.69 3.59
C TRP A 90 -5.20 -15.71 4.77
N LEU A 91 -6.16 -14.78 4.75
CA LEU A 91 -6.36 -13.81 5.84
C LEU A 91 -6.81 -14.50 7.13
N GLU A 92 -7.73 -15.46 7.05
CA GLU A 92 -8.21 -16.23 8.19
C GLU A 92 -7.09 -17.04 8.83
N ARG A 93 -6.25 -17.71 8.03
CA ARG A 93 -5.10 -18.44 8.55
C ARG A 93 -4.16 -17.53 9.34
N TRP A 94 -3.85 -16.35 8.81
CA TRP A 94 -2.98 -15.38 9.49
C TRP A 94 -3.61 -14.78 10.75
N ALA A 95 -4.93 -14.61 10.74
CA ALA A 95 -5.68 -14.21 11.92
C ALA A 95 -5.64 -15.28 13.02
N GLN A 96 -5.86 -16.55 12.67
CA GLN A 96 -5.81 -17.69 13.60
C GLN A 96 -4.43 -17.87 14.23
N ASP A 97 -3.37 -17.68 13.44
CA ASP A 97 -1.99 -17.79 13.91
C ASP A 97 -1.54 -16.57 14.74
N GLY A 98 -2.37 -15.53 14.91
CA GLY A 98 -2.00 -14.32 15.65
C GLY A 98 -0.85 -13.55 15.00
N ALA A 99 -0.78 -13.56 13.66
CA ALA A 99 0.32 -12.97 12.92
C ALA A 99 0.50 -11.48 13.27
N MET A 100 1.76 -11.06 13.46
CA MET A 100 2.17 -9.69 13.82
C MET A 100 1.72 -9.18 15.21
N LEU A 101 1.11 -10.03 16.05
CA LEU A 101 0.69 -9.68 17.41
C LEU A 101 1.67 -10.10 18.50
N GLY A 102 2.77 -10.75 18.13
CA GLY A 102 3.87 -11.09 19.03
C GLY A 102 4.88 -9.96 19.17
N THR A 103 6.14 -10.32 19.32
CA THR A 103 7.27 -9.43 19.56
C THR A 103 7.83 -8.86 18.26
N MET A 104 7.84 -7.53 18.15
CA MET A 104 8.59 -6.82 17.12
C MET A 104 10.04 -6.66 17.59
N VAL A 105 10.91 -7.60 17.21
CA VAL A 105 12.28 -7.68 17.70
C VAL A 105 13.08 -6.46 17.22
N ARG A 106 13.50 -5.62 18.16
CA ARG A 106 14.42 -4.51 17.89
C ARG A 106 15.86 -5.00 17.84
N VAL A 107 16.50 -4.93 16.67
CA VAL A 107 17.90 -5.35 16.48
C VAL A 107 18.83 -4.14 16.52
N ASN A 108 18.83 -3.31 15.48
CA ASN A 108 19.59 -2.05 15.40
C ASN A 108 18.70 -0.81 15.15
N ASN A 109 17.44 -1.02 14.77
CA ASN A 109 16.41 0.01 14.59
C ASN A 109 15.00 -0.63 14.71
N ASP A 110 13.97 0.15 14.36
CA ASP A 110 12.56 -0.25 14.42
C ASP A 110 12.06 -0.94 13.14
N GLN A 111 12.94 -1.61 12.39
CA GLN A 111 12.54 -2.20 11.09
C GLN A 111 11.42 -3.25 11.23
N SER A 112 11.39 -4.01 12.31
CA SER A 112 10.32 -4.99 12.58
C SER A 112 8.94 -4.32 12.66
N GLU A 113 8.88 -3.13 13.25
CA GLU A 113 7.67 -2.31 13.32
C GLU A 113 7.24 -1.79 11.95
N TYR A 114 8.21 -1.51 11.09
CA TYR A 114 7.94 -1.05 9.73
C TYR A 114 7.37 -2.16 8.86
N VAL A 115 7.87 -3.39 9.00
CA VAL A 115 7.32 -4.58 8.33
C VAL A 115 5.89 -4.83 8.79
N ARG A 116 5.60 -4.71 10.09
CA ARG A 116 4.23 -4.84 10.63
C ARG A 116 3.25 -3.90 9.96
N LYS A 117 3.55 -2.59 9.88
CA LYS A 117 2.61 -1.63 9.29
C LYS A 117 2.37 -1.85 7.79
N TRP A 118 3.40 -2.21 7.02
CA TRP A 118 3.24 -2.47 5.57
C TRP A 118 2.43 -3.74 5.34
N THR A 119 2.68 -4.78 6.14
CA THR A 119 1.92 -6.04 6.04
C THR A 119 0.46 -5.85 6.49
N ASN A 120 0.21 -5.06 7.54
CA ASN A 120 -1.14 -4.64 7.95
C ASN A 120 -1.87 -3.91 6.80
N ALA A 121 -1.19 -2.96 6.14
CA ALA A 121 -1.74 -2.23 4.99
C ALA A 121 -2.19 -3.19 3.86
N SER A 122 -1.31 -4.09 3.42
CA SER A 122 -1.65 -5.07 2.37
C SER A 122 -2.82 -5.97 2.79
N ALA A 123 -2.83 -6.49 4.02
CA ALA A 123 -3.89 -7.35 4.53
C ALA A 123 -5.25 -6.64 4.57
N ALA A 124 -5.29 -5.44 5.16
CA ALA A 124 -6.51 -4.68 5.32
C ALA A 124 -7.08 -4.17 3.98
N ILE A 125 -6.23 -3.80 3.02
CA ILE A 125 -6.68 -3.41 1.68
C ILE A 125 -7.20 -4.63 0.91
N ALA A 126 -6.50 -5.78 0.96
CA ALA A 126 -7.00 -7.02 0.36
C ALA A 126 -8.36 -7.42 0.95
N TRP A 127 -8.53 -7.27 2.27
CA TRP A 127 -9.79 -7.53 2.95
C TRP A 127 -10.93 -6.63 2.44
N ASN A 128 -10.69 -5.33 2.22
CA ASN A 128 -11.69 -4.41 1.66
C ASN A 128 -12.25 -4.87 0.31
N LYS A 129 -11.48 -5.64 -0.47
CA LYS A 129 -11.86 -6.11 -1.81
C LYS A 129 -12.74 -7.36 -1.77
N VAL A 130 -12.64 -8.19 -0.73
CA VAL A 130 -13.27 -9.52 -0.66
C VAL A 130 -14.22 -9.70 0.53
N ARG A 131 -14.26 -8.75 1.47
CA ARG A 131 -15.04 -8.86 2.73
C ARG A 131 -16.53 -9.15 2.52
N ASP A 132 -17.12 -8.69 1.42
CA ASP A 132 -18.53 -8.95 1.10
C ASP A 132 -18.81 -10.41 0.71
N LYS A 133 -17.76 -11.20 0.42
CA LYS A 133 -17.84 -12.62 0.09
C LYS A 133 -17.62 -13.55 1.27
N ALA A 134 -17.11 -13.02 2.39
CA ALA A 134 -16.93 -13.78 3.61
C ALA A 134 -18.26 -13.99 4.36
N ASP A 135 -18.37 -15.11 5.07
CA ASP A 135 -19.47 -15.35 6.00
C ASP A 135 -19.31 -14.52 7.30
N ALA A 136 -20.23 -14.69 8.25
CA ALA A 136 -20.22 -13.92 9.50
C ALA A 136 -19.01 -14.26 10.40
N ASP A 137 -18.61 -15.53 10.47
CA ASP A 137 -17.54 -15.99 11.37
C ASP A 137 -16.17 -15.58 10.81
N GLN A 138 -15.97 -15.78 9.50
CA GLN A 138 -14.80 -15.29 8.79
C GLN A 138 -14.64 -13.77 8.94
N ARG A 139 -15.73 -13.01 8.79
CA ARG A 139 -15.70 -11.56 9.01
C ARG A 139 -15.31 -11.22 10.44
N ASN A 140 -15.93 -11.85 11.44
CA ASN A 140 -15.63 -11.58 12.84
C ASN A 140 -14.16 -11.86 13.19
N HIS A 141 -13.62 -12.99 12.73
CA HIS A 141 -12.23 -13.37 12.98
C HIS A 141 -11.24 -12.41 12.32
N ILE A 142 -11.40 -12.13 11.02
CA ILE A 142 -10.48 -11.28 10.27
C ILE A 142 -10.59 -9.82 10.75
N ASP A 143 -11.79 -9.30 10.98
CA ASP A 143 -12.00 -7.94 11.50
C ASP A 143 -11.34 -7.78 12.88
N THR A 144 -11.49 -8.76 13.78
CA THR A 144 -10.89 -8.73 15.12
C THR A 144 -9.37 -8.70 15.04
N TRP A 145 -8.78 -9.53 14.20
CA TRP A 145 -7.33 -9.57 14.00
C TRP A 145 -6.79 -8.27 13.41
N LEU A 146 -7.39 -7.74 12.33
CA LEU A 146 -6.94 -6.49 11.72
C LEU A 146 -7.05 -5.29 12.68
N LYS A 147 -8.10 -5.25 13.51
CA LYS A 147 -8.24 -4.24 14.57
C LYS A 147 -7.13 -4.38 15.61
N ALA A 148 -6.80 -5.60 16.02
CA ALA A 148 -5.71 -5.85 16.98
C ALA A 148 -4.35 -5.42 16.40
N VAL A 149 -4.05 -5.80 15.16
CA VAL A 149 -2.79 -5.42 14.48
C VAL A 149 -2.71 -3.89 14.31
N SER A 150 -3.81 -3.23 13.94
CA SER A 150 -3.86 -1.78 13.82
C SER A 150 -3.61 -1.07 15.15
N LYS A 151 -4.25 -1.53 16.25
CA LYS A 151 -3.99 -1.01 17.60
C LYS A 151 -2.53 -1.22 18.02
N ALA A 152 -1.99 -2.42 17.79
CA ALA A 152 -0.60 -2.71 18.11
C ALA A 152 0.36 -1.81 17.32
N THR A 153 0.08 -1.59 16.03
CA THR A 153 0.85 -0.68 15.15
C THR A 153 0.78 0.77 15.62
N LEU A 154 -0.37 1.22 16.13
CA LEU A 154 -0.54 2.56 16.70
C LEU A 154 0.27 2.73 18.00
N ALA A 155 0.27 1.72 18.87
CA ALA A 155 0.99 1.74 20.14
C ALA A 155 2.50 1.98 20.00
N PHE A 156 3.09 1.65 18.84
CA PHE A 156 4.48 2.03 18.54
C PHE A 156 4.70 3.55 18.66
N TRP A 157 3.70 4.36 18.34
CA TRP A 157 3.80 5.83 18.32
C TRP A 157 3.47 6.50 19.66
N ASP A 158 3.15 5.71 20.70
CA ASP A 158 2.95 6.20 22.08
C ASP A 158 4.26 6.66 22.71
N ASN A 159 5.40 6.13 22.22
CA ASN A 159 6.71 6.63 22.60
C ASN A 159 7.00 7.96 21.88
N PRO A 160 7.04 9.11 22.58
CA PRO A 160 7.23 10.42 21.94
C PRO A 160 8.61 10.61 21.33
N LYS A 161 9.57 9.71 21.60
CA LYS A 161 10.90 9.73 20.97
C LYS A 161 10.88 9.28 19.51
N HIS A 162 9.84 8.59 19.06
CA HIS A 162 9.74 8.15 17.68
C HIS A 162 9.39 9.32 16.75
N LYS A 163 10.23 9.52 15.74
CA LYS A 163 10.07 10.61 14.76
C LYS A 163 8.93 10.28 13.79
N ARG A 164 7.94 11.17 13.70
CA ARG A 164 6.75 11.00 12.86
C ARG A 164 6.96 11.52 11.43
N ASN A 165 7.83 10.85 10.67
CA ASN A 165 8.06 11.10 9.23
C ASN A 165 7.17 10.20 8.36
N ASN A 166 7.55 9.91 7.11
CA ASN A 166 6.84 8.96 6.22
C ASN A 166 6.40 7.66 6.91
N HIS A 167 7.18 7.17 7.88
CA HIS A 167 6.83 5.96 8.61
C HIS A 167 5.51 6.08 9.40
N TYR A 168 5.16 7.27 9.89
CA TYR A 168 3.89 7.53 10.55
C TYR A 168 2.74 7.55 9.55
N TYR A 169 2.95 8.16 8.37
CA TYR A 169 1.94 8.19 7.31
C TYR A 169 1.63 6.77 6.82
N TRP A 170 2.65 5.92 6.67
CA TRP A 170 2.48 4.51 6.32
C TRP A 170 1.70 3.70 7.38
N THR A 171 1.79 4.05 8.67
CA THR A 171 0.92 3.46 9.70
C THR A 171 -0.55 3.77 9.42
N GLY A 172 -0.84 4.99 8.95
CA GLY A 172 -2.19 5.42 8.61
C GLY A 172 -2.86 4.58 7.52
N VAL A 173 -2.11 3.96 6.61
CA VAL A 173 -2.68 3.13 5.52
C VAL A 173 -3.40 1.91 6.08
N GLY A 174 -2.73 1.07 6.88
CA GLY A 174 -3.35 -0.12 7.46
C GLY A 174 -4.47 0.21 8.46
N VAL A 175 -4.29 1.27 9.25
CA VAL A 175 -5.31 1.77 10.19
C VAL A 175 -6.55 2.24 9.45
N MET A 176 -6.40 3.04 8.39
CA MET A 176 -7.51 3.54 7.58
C MET A 176 -8.22 2.40 6.84
N ALA A 177 -7.47 1.50 6.21
CA ALA A 177 -8.05 0.35 5.52
C ALA A 177 -8.85 -0.53 6.48
N THR A 178 -8.36 -0.75 7.69
CA THR A 178 -9.08 -1.48 8.74
C THR A 178 -10.33 -0.72 9.20
N ALA A 179 -10.23 0.59 9.42
CA ALA A 179 -11.38 1.42 9.80
C ALA A 179 -12.50 1.34 8.75
N VAL A 180 -12.16 1.47 7.47
CA VAL A 180 -13.11 1.40 6.35
C VAL A 180 -13.73 0.00 6.21
N ALA A 181 -12.94 -1.07 6.35
CA ALA A 181 -13.46 -2.43 6.24
C ALA A 181 -14.46 -2.76 7.36
N THR A 182 -14.18 -2.28 8.57
CA THR A 182 -14.88 -2.70 9.80
C THR A 182 -15.89 -1.69 10.33
N GLY A 183 -15.94 -0.47 9.76
CA GLY A 183 -16.75 0.63 10.28
C GLY A 183 -16.28 1.15 11.64
N ASP A 184 -15.01 0.96 12.01
CA ASP A 184 -14.47 1.34 13.31
C ASP A 184 -14.17 2.85 13.37
N ALA A 185 -15.04 3.59 14.06
CA ALA A 185 -14.92 5.05 14.19
C ALA A 185 -13.65 5.50 14.94
N GLY A 186 -13.15 4.69 15.88
CA GLY A 186 -11.92 5.00 16.61
C GLY A 186 -10.70 4.93 15.70
N LEU A 187 -10.56 3.84 14.93
CA LEU A 187 -9.49 3.73 13.94
C LEU A 187 -9.61 4.78 12.83
N LEU A 188 -10.83 5.18 12.44
CA LEU A 188 -11.03 6.26 11.48
C LEU A 188 -10.50 7.60 12.02
N ALA A 189 -10.77 7.92 13.29
CA ALA A 189 -10.25 9.11 13.95
C ALA A 189 -8.72 9.09 14.04
N GLU A 190 -8.11 7.94 14.34
CA GLU A 190 -6.65 7.79 14.36
C GLU A 190 -6.02 7.95 12.97
N ALA A 191 -6.62 7.34 11.94
CA ALA A 191 -6.21 7.57 10.55
C ALA A 191 -6.29 9.05 10.16
N ARG A 192 -7.33 9.75 10.62
CA ARG A 192 -7.51 11.18 10.40
C ARG A 192 -6.40 11.99 11.07
N ASN A 193 -6.07 11.69 12.33
CA ASN A 193 -4.99 12.34 13.07
C ASN A 193 -3.64 12.17 12.37
N ILE A 194 -3.34 10.95 11.89
CA ILE A 194 -2.13 10.66 11.12
C ILE A 194 -2.08 11.49 9.83
N TYR A 195 -3.18 11.53 9.09
CA TYR A 195 -3.28 12.30 7.85
C TYR A 195 -3.07 13.80 8.08
N ASP A 196 -3.78 14.38 9.07
CA ASP A 196 -3.64 15.80 9.43
C ASP A 196 -2.23 16.16 9.91
N SER A 197 -1.57 15.26 10.64
CA SER A 197 -0.17 15.42 11.04
C SER A 197 0.75 15.45 9.82
N GLY A 198 0.56 14.53 8.86
CA GLY A 198 1.29 14.56 7.59
C GLY A 198 1.08 15.86 6.81
N LEU A 199 -0.17 16.36 6.74
CA LEU A 199 -0.44 17.63 6.09
C LEU A 199 0.22 18.82 6.81
N SER A 200 0.31 18.82 8.15
CA SER A 200 0.98 19.90 8.89
C SER A 200 2.48 19.99 8.63
N GLU A 201 3.13 18.89 8.27
CA GLU A 201 4.57 18.85 7.98
C GLU A 201 4.91 19.35 6.58
N ILE A 202 3.96 19.35 5.64
CA ILE A 202 4.16 19.88 4.29
C ILE A 202 4.35 21.39 4.41
N ARG A 203 5.49 21.90 3.95
CA ARG A 203 5.78 23.35 3.89
C ARG A 203 5.13 24.03 2.70
N ASP A 204 5.19 25.36 2.66
CA ASP A 204 4.58 26.13 1.57
C ASP A 204 5.23 25.89 0.20
N ASP A 205 6.50 25.48 0.18
CA ASP A 205 7.21 25.05 -1.03
C ASP A 205 6.95 23.58 -1.40
N GLY A 206 6.10 22.88 -0.65
CA GLY A 206 5.77 21.46 -0.82
C GLY A 206 6.79 20.48 -0.23
N SER A 207 7.83 20.96 0.44
CA SER A 207 8.84 20.10 1.06
C SER A 207 8.42 19.56 2.42
N LEU A 208 8.97 18.40 2.78
CA LEU A 208 8.84 17.77 4.09
C LEU A 208 10.21 17.83 4.79
N PRO A 209 10.33 18.50 5.96
CA PRO A 209 11.62 18.73 6.62
C PRO A 209 12.44 17.45 6.88
N MET A 210 11.78 16.41 7.39
CA MET A 210 12.45 15.14 7.70
C MET A 210 12.83 14.33 6.47
N GLU A 211 12.14 14.54 5.35
CA GLU A 211 12.49 13.89 4.09
C GLU A 211 13.59 14.67 3.35
N MET A 212 13.63 15.99 3.49
CA MET A 212 14.78 16.80 3.03
C MET A 212 16.09 16.41 3.74
N ALA A 213 16.01 16.03 5.02
CA ALA A 213 17.16 15.56 5.79
C ALA A 213 17.76 14.22 5.30
N ARG A 214 17.18 13.59 4.28
CA ARG A 214 17.64 12.33 3.69
C ARG A 214 18.67 12.52 2.57
N GLY A 215 19.13 13.76 2.34
CA GLY A 215 20.23 14.08 1.43
C GLY A 215 19.95 13.61 -0.01
N ILE A 216 20.79 12.71 -0.53
CA ILE A 216 20.64 12.12 -1.87
C ILE A 216 19.32 11.36 -2.09
N ARG A 217 18.55 11.09 -1.02
CA ARG A 217 17.22 10.45 -1.07
C ARG A 217 16.07 11.42 -0.78
N ALA A 218 16.30 12.72 -0.76
CA ALA A 218 15.23 13.67 -0.45
C ALA A 218 14.03 13.52 -1.39
N LEU A 219 14.25 13.54 -2.71
CA LEU A 219 13.18 13.31 -3.68
C LEU A 219 12.54 11.92 -3.52
N HIS A 220 13.36 10.89 -3.29
CA HIS A 220 12.88 9.52 -3.04
C HIS A 220 11.87 9.48 -1.89
N TYR A 221 12.18 10.11 -0.77
CA TYR A 221 11.31 10.07 0.41
C TYR A 221 10.11 11.03 0.34
N HIS A 222 10.16 12.08 -0.47
CA HIS A 222 8.97 12.86 -0.78
C HIS A 222 7.97 12.02 -1.60
N ASN A 223 8.44 11.29 -2.61
CA ASN A 223 7.59 10.33 -3.34
C ASN A 223 7.07 9.22 -2.41
N PHE A 224 7.93 8.69 -1.53
CA PHE A 224 7.54 7.65 -0.57
C PHE A 224 6.53 8.14 0.50
N SER A 225 6.48 9.46 0.76
CA SER A 225 5.46 10.09 1.62
C SER A 225 4.16 10.36 0.87
N ALA A 226 4.23 10.64 -0.43
CA ALA A 226 3.05 10.82 -1.27
C ALA A 226 2.18 9.56 -1.33
N MET A 227 2.81 8.39 -1.46
CA MET A 227 2.16 7.07 -1.52
C MET A 227 1.09 6.86 -0.43
N PRO A 228 1.43 6.87 0.88
CA PRO A 228 0.45 6.62 1.93
C PRO A 228 -0.58 7.75 2.05
N LEU A 229 -0.18 9.02 1.88
CA LEU A 229 -1.11 10.15 2.00
C LEU A 229 -2.19 10.10 0.92
N VAL A 230 -1.81 9.83 -0.33
CA VAL A 230 -2.78 9.68 -1.43
C VAL A 230 -3.69 8.49 -1.19
N MET A 231 -3.14 7.34 -0.76
CA MET A 231 -3.94 6.16 -0.49
C MET A 231 -4.93 6.37 0.68
N ILE A 232 -4.51 7.05 1.76
CA ILE A 232 -5.41 7.38 2.88
C ILE A 232 -6.55 8.28 2.42
N ALA A 233 -6.24 9.31 1.61
CA ALA A 233 -7.26 10.20 1.06
C ALA A 233 -8.23 9.48 0.11
N GLU A 234 -7.73 8.56 -0.72
CA GLU A 234 -8.58 7.72 -1.58
C GLU A 234 -9.53 6.84 -0.75
N MET A 235 -9.02 6.17 0.30
CA MET A 235 -9.86 5.35 1.17
C MET A 235 -10.92 6.16 1.93
N ALA A 236 -10.64 7.42 2.26
CA ALA A 236 -11.59 8.31 2.94
C ALA A 236 -12.87 8.56 2.16
N ARG A 237 -12.81 8.47 0.83
CA ARG A 237 -13.97 8.65 -0.05
C ARG A 237 -15.05 7.61 0.23
N LYS A 238 -14.69 6.40 0.63
CA LYS A 238 -15.66 5.36 1.03
C LYS A 238 -16.48 5.74 2.27
N THR A 239 -15.99 6.69 3.05
CA THR A 239 -16.70 7.26 4.21
C THR A 239 -17.47 8.54 3.88
N GLY A 240 -17.56 8.91 2.60
CA GLY A 240 -18.21 10.14 2.14
C GLY A 240 -17.39 11.41 2.38
N GLN A 241 -16.10 11.29 2.71
CA GLN A 241 -15.24 12.42 3.02
C GLN A 241 -14.23 12.67 1.90
N ASP A 242 -14.06 13.94 1.52
CA ASP A 242 -13.00 14.37 0.61
C ASP A 242 -11.79 14.83 1.42
N TRP A 243 -10.81 13.94 1.56
CA TRP A 243 -9.58 14.25 2.27
C TRP A 243 -8.51 14.91 1.39
N PHE A 244 -8.67 14.88 0.05
CA PHE A 244 -7.77 15.59 -0.86
C PHE A 244 -7.91 17.12 -0.71
N ALA A 245 -9.10 17.61 -0.36
CA ALA A 245 -9.40 19.03 -0.18
C ALA A 245 -8.94 19.62 1.16
N LEU A 246 -8.45 18.80 2.10
CA LEU A 246 -8.16 19.27 3.47
C LEU A 246 -7.00 20.25 3.54
N ARG A 247 -7.12 21.19 4.49
CA ARG A 247 -6.15 22.27 4.74
C ARG A 247 -5.79 23.04 3.47
N ASP A 248 -6.82 23.50 2.76
CA ASP A 248 -6.69 24.20 1.47
C ASP A 248 -5.90 23.37 0.44
N ALA A 249 -6.27 22.09 0.33
CA ALA A 249 -5.59 21.09 -0.50
C ALA A 249 -4.08 21.00 -0.23
N ARG A 250 -3.65 20.98 1.04
CA ARG A 250 -2.21 20.99 1.43
C ARG A 250 -1.39 19.88 0.77
N LEU A 251 -2.00 18.71 0.53
CA LEU A 251 -1.37 17.59 -0.17
C LEU A 251 -0.90 18.00 -1.58
N ASP A 252 -1.62 18.90 -2.26
CA ASP A 252 -1.29 19.38 -3.59
C ASP A 252 0.09 20.05 -3.68
N LYS A 253 0.50 20.75 -2.62
CA LYS A 253 1.85 21.34 -2.53
C LYS A 253 2.93 20.27 -2.56
N LEU A 254 2.75 19.19 -1.80
CA LEU A 254 3.68 18.05 -1.81
C LEU A 254 3.73 17.40 -3.18
N MET A 255 2.57 17.14 -3.82
CA MET A 255 2.63 16.49 -5.14
C MET A 255 3.15 17.42 -6.24
N SER A 256 2.95 18.74 -6.15
CA SER A 256 3.63 19.72 -7.01
C SER A 256 5.15 19.59 -6.90
N ARG A 257 5.66 19.53 -5.67
CA ARG A 257 7.10 19.41 -5.41
C ARG A 257 7.65 18.09 -5.93
N VAL A 258 6.95 16.97 -5.71
CA VAL A 258 7.36 15.66 -6.24
C VAL A 258 7.32 15.64 -7.77
N ALA A 259 6.26 16.15 -8.39
CA ALA A 259 6.15 16.22 -9.85
C ALA A 259 7.27 17.05 -10.48
N SER A 260 7.60 18.20 -9.88
CA SER A 260 8.74 19.01 -10.32
C SER A 260 10.05 18.25 -10.19
N GLY A 261 10.32 17.62 -9.05
CA GLY A 261 11.55 16.87 -8.81
C GLY A 261 11.73 15.64 -9.71
N LEU A 262 10.63 14.97 -10.07
CA LEU A 262 10.65 13.84 -11.00
C LEU A 262 10.96 14.25 -12.45
N ARG A 263 10.65 15.50 -12.83
CA ARG A 263 11.05 16.06 -14.13
C ARG A 263 12.48 16.56 -14.12
N ASP A 264 12.83 17.29 -13.06
CA ASP A 264 14.12 17.91 -12.88
C ASP A 264 14.49 17.90 -11.38
N PRO A 265 15.50 17.11 -10.98
CA PRO A 265 15.89 17.01 -9.58
C PRO A 265 16.67 18.22 -9.07
N ALA A 266 17.05 19.19 -9.91
CA ALA A 266 17.99 20.28 -9.55
C ALA A 266 17.59 21.03 -8.27
N TRP A 267 16.30 21.30 -8.06
CA TRP A 267 15.83 21.94 -6.82
C TRP A 267 16.15 21.09 -5.59
N PHE A 268 15.91 19.77 -5.66
CA PHE A 268 16.21 18.85 -4.55
C PHE A 268 17.71 18.69 -4.36
N GLU A 269 18.49 18.63 -5.43
CA GLU A 269 19.94 18.57 -5.37
C GLU A 269 20.47 19.79 -4.62
N GLN A 270 20.05 21.00 -4.99
CA GLN A 270 20.47 22.22 -4.31
C GLN A 270 20.00 22.27 -2.86
N ALA A 271 18.74 21.93 -2.59
CA ALA A 271 18.14 22.07 -1.26
C ALA A 271 18.54 20.95 -0.27
N ALA A 272 19.01 19.80 -0.76
CA ALA A 272 19.36 18.62 0.05
C ALA A 272 20.87 18.34 0.13
N GLY A 273 21.72 19.35 -0.10
CA GLY A 273 23.16 19.25 0.12
C GLY A 273 24.04 19.16 -1.14
N ALA A 274 23.55 19.66 -2.27
CA ALA A 274 24.27 19.78 -3.55
C ALA A 274 24.84 18.46 -4.10
N ALA A 275 24.04 17.39 -4.07
CA ALA A 275 24.42 16.08 -4.59
C ALA A 275 23.30 15.48 -5.45
N PRO A 276 23.63 14.70 -6.52
CA PRO A 276 22.65 14.06 -7.37
C PRO A 276 21.63 13.22 -6.59
N GLN A 277 20.35 13.34 -6.97
CA GLN A 277 19.27 12.62 -6.30
C GLN A 277 19.11 11.18 -6.82
N ILE A 278 18.75 10.27 -5.91
CA ILE A 278 18.26 8.95 -6.27
C ILE A 278 16.79 9.09 -6.67
N ILE A 279 16.54 9.00 -7.98
CA ILE A 279 15.20 9.16 -8.55
C ILE A 279 14.33 7.93 -8.22
N PRO A 280 13.10 8.11 -7.69
CA PRO A 280 12.15 7.01 -7.52
C PRO A 280 11.90 6.27 -8.84
N PRO A 281 12.00 4.93 -8.91
CA PRO A 281 11.66 4.19 -10.11
C PRO A 281 10.16 4.28 -10.42
N ALA A 282 9.76 4.04 -11.68
CA ALA A 282 8.36 4.13 -12.12
C ALA A 282 7.40 3.28 -11.27
N ARG A 283 7.82 2.08 -10.87
CA ARG A 283 7.01 1.18 -10.00
C ARG A 283 6.63 1.78 -8.64
N ASP A 284 7.37 2.78 -8.14
CA ASP A 284 7.08 3.45 -6.86
C ASP A 284 6.17 4.68 -7.05
N ARG A 285 5.66 4.90 -8.28
CA ARG A 285 4.87 6.08 -8.66
C ARG A 285 3.41 5.75 -8.97
N GLY A 286 2.97 4.51 -8.75
CA GLY A 286 1.60 4.06 -9.05
C GLY A 286 0.50 4.90 -8.38
N TRP A 287 0.80 5.50 -7.22
CA TRP A 287 -0.11 6.40 -6.49
C TRP A 287 -0.60 7.60 -7.33
N ILE A 288 0.16 7.97 -8.37
CA ILE A 288 -0.22 9.03 -9.32
C ILE A 288 -1.56 8.73 -9.99
N VAL A 289 -1.89 7.44 -10.23
CA VAL A 289 -3.17 7.05 -10.82
C VAL A 289 -4.34 7.51 -9.95
N LEU A 290 -4.25 7.28 -8.63
CA LEU A 290 -5.27 7.69 -7.67
C LEU A 290 -5.34 9.22 -7.55
N TYR A 291 -4.17 9.87 -7.44
CA TYR A 291 -4.13 11.33 -7.30
C TYR A 291 -4.78 12.05 -8.49
N ARG A 292 -4.45 11.64 -9.72
CA ARG A 292 -4.96 12.25 -10.95
C ARG A 292 -6.48 12.11 -11.11
N ALA A 293 -7.08 11.09 -10.50
CA ALA A 293 -8.50 10.84 -10.60
C ALA A 293 -9.34 11.79 -9.72
N HIS A 294 -8.75 12.41 -8.70
CA HIS A 294 -9.49 13.14 -7.67
C HIS A 294 -9.00 14.55 -7.39
N ALA A 295 -7.74 14.85 -7.66
CA ALA A 295 -7.16 16.12 -7.28
C ALA A 295 -7.07 17.14 -8.43
N PRO A 296 -7.10 18.44 -8.13
CA PRO A 296 -6.81 19.49 -9.09
C PRO A 296 -5.43 19.30 -9.75
N GLN A 297 -5.27 19.77 -10.98
CA GLN A 297 -3.97 19.82 -11.68
C GLN A 297 -3.30 18.45 -11.92
N GLY A 298 -4.07 17.37 -12.06
CA GLY A 298 -3.54 16.04 -12.39
C GLY A 298 -2.69 15.99 -13.68
N GLU A 299 -2.88 16.95 -14.59
CA GLU A 299 -2.07 17.16 -15.80
C GLU A 299 -0.56 17.36 -15.49
N ARG A 300 -0.20 17.86 -14.30
CA ARG A 300 1.20 17.99 -13.90
C ARG A 300 1.90 16.64 -13.72
N PHE A 301 1.23 15.52 -13.86
CA PHE A 301 1.84 14.19 -13.88
C PHE A 301 1.90 13.57 -15.28
N GLU A 302 1.51 14.30 -16.32
CA GLU A 302 1.72 13.87 -17.70
C GLU A 302 3.19 13.59 -17.98
N GLY A 303 3.44 12.44 -18.61
CA GLY A 303 4.77 11.92 -18.89
C GLY A 303 5.53 11.35 -17.69
N LEU A 304 5.03 11.49 -16.45
CA LEU A 304 5.72 11.00 -15.24
C LEU A 304 5.31 9.57 -14.83
N PHE A 305 4.12 9.14 -15.27
CA PHE A 305 3.60 7.79 -15.11
C PHE A 305 2.56 7.50 -16.21
N GLY A 306 2.86 6.53 -17.07
CA GLY A 306 2.09 6.19 -18.26
C GLY A 306 1.02 5.13 -18.04
N GLN A 307 0.22 4.89 -19.09
CA GLN A 307 -0.78 3.82 -19.08
C GLN A 307 -0.16 2.42 -19.07
N ASN A 308 1.05 2.25 -19.60
CA ASN A 308 1.73 0.95 -19.61
C ASN A 308 2.59 0.71 -18.36
N ASP A 309 2.76 1.72 -17.50
CA ASP A 309 3.48 1.54 -16.25
C ASP A 309 2.63 0.72 -15.27
N SER A 310 3.26 -0.23 -14.61
CA SER A 310 2.58 -1.05 -13.60
C SER A 310 2.21 -0.19 -12.40
N ALA A 311 0.91 -0.08 -12.13
CA ALA A 311 0.37 0.56 -10.93
C ALA A 311 0.31 -0.40 -9.72
N TYR A 312 0.95 -1.57 -9.81
CA TYR A 312 1.01 -2.53 -8.71
C TYR A 312 1.98 -2.05 -7.63
N VAL A 313 1.44 -1.80 -6.44
CA VAL A 313 2.21 -1.49 -5.23
C VAL A 313 1.75 -2.42 -4.12
N ARG A 314 2.57 -3.42 -3.78
CA ARG A 314 2.27 -4.44 -2.76
C ARG A 314 1.77 -3.81 -1.45
N ASP A 315 2.49 -2.83 -0.94
CA ASP A 315 2.22 -2.23 0.37
C ASP A 315 1.01 -1.27 0.34
N LEU A 316 0.46 -1.00 -0.85
CA LEU A 316 -0.83 -0.34 -1.05
C LEU A 316 -1.90 -1.33 -1.58
N GLY A 317 -1.67 -2.63 -1.37
CA GLY A 317 -2.66 -3.68 -1.57
C GLY A 317 -2.84 -4.16 -3.00
N GLY A 318 -1.96 -3.80 -3.94
CA GLY A 318 -1.97 -4.35 -5.31
C GLY A 318 -2.06 -3.30 -6.40
N ASP A 319 -2.81 -3.60 -7.46
CA ASP A 319 -2.99 -2.72 -8.62
C ASP A 319 -3.92 -1.54 -8.30
N LEU A 320 -3.33 -0.35 -8.17
CA LEU A 320 -4.05 0.87 -7.83
C LEU A 320 -4.99 1.33 -8.93
N ARG A 321 -4.69 1.04 -10.21
CA ARG A 321 -5.56 1.38 -11.33
C ARG A 321 -6.79 0.50 -11.33
N LEU A 322 -6.59 -0.81 -11.12
CA LEU A 322 -7.70 -1.74 -10.99
C LEU A 322 -8.63 -1.36 -9.82
N MET A 323 -8.07 -0.98 -8.67
CA MET A 323 -8.88 -0.54 -7.52
C MET A 323 -9.71 0.70 -7.82
N LEU A 324 -9.12 1.68 -8.53
CA LEU A 324 -9.82 2.87 -8.98
C LEU A 324 -10.95 2.51 -9.95
N ASP A 325 -10.65 1.74 -11.00
CA ASP A 325 -11.60 1.36 -12.04
C ASP A 325 -12.79 0.55 -11.49
N LYS A 326 -12.54 -0.27 -10.47
CA LYS A 326 -13.56 -1.09 -9.80
C LYS A 326 -14.25 -0.36 -8.64
N GLY A 327 -13.88 0.90 -8.38
CA GLY A 327 -14.49 1.73 -7.35
C GLY A 327 -14.38 1.16 -5.94
N VAL A 328 -13.27 0.48 -5.60
CA VAL A 328 -13.09 -0.20 -4.29
C VAL A 328 -13.34 0.73 -3.10
N PHE A 329 -12.97 2.01 -3.26
CA PHE A 329 -13.11 3.06 -2.25
C PHE A 329 -14.04 4.21 -2.67
N THR A 330 -14.90 4.00 -3.67
CA THR A 330 -15.95 4.97 -4.02
C THR A 330 -17.04 4.98 -2.94
N PRO A 331 -17.68 6.13 -2.63
CA PRO A 331 -18.87 6.17 -1.78
C PRO A 331 -19.93 5.19 -2.31
N ARG A 332 -20.61 4.48 -1.39
CA ARG A 332 -21.75 3.61 -1.74
C ARG A 332 -23.05 4.40 -1.81
#